data_AF-A0A4R8GPV9-F1
#
_entry.id   AF-A0A4R8GPV9-F1
#
_cell.length_a   1.000
_cell.length_b   1.000
_cell.length_c   1.000
_cell.angle_alpha   90.00
_cell.angle_beta   90.00
_cell.angle_gamma   90.00
#
_symmetry.space_group_name_H-M   'P 1'
#
loop_
_entity.id
_entity.type
_entity.pdbx_description
1 polymer ?
#
loop_
_entity_poly.entity_id
_entity_poly.type
_entity_poly.pdbx_seq_one_letter_code
_entity_poly.pdbx_strand_id
1 'polypeptide(L)'
;MKKKKSKTIIVNGREKEYTEKEITFDKVILLAFGKIDESPNVVYTVTYSKNGKKESGVMVKGDRVKVHKGAIFNVTRTDKS
;
A
#
# COMPACT_ATOMS: atom_id res chain seq x y z
N MET A 1 22.18 18.89 1.33
CA MET A 1 21.08 18.03 1.81
C MET A 1 20.32 17.46 0.61
N LYS A 2 20.30 16.13 0.41
CA LYS A 2 19.52 15.52 -0.69
C LYS A 2 18.03 15.63 -0.35
N LYS A 3 17.29 16.49 -1.04
CA LYS A 3 15.81 16.56 -0.95
C LYS A 3 15.26 15.17 -1.31
N LYS A 4 14.80 14.40 -0.32
CA LYS A 4 14.05 13.17 -0.59
C LYS A 4 12.78 13.59 -1.33
N LYS A 5 12.62 13.18 -2.58
CA LYS A 5 11.40 13.45 -3.35
C LYS A 5 10.25 12.68 -2.70
N SER A 6 9.47 13.34 -1.85
CA SER A 6 8.20 12.80 -1.38
C SER A 6 7.22 12.71 -2.55
N LYS A 7 6.45 11.62 -2.56
CA LYS A 7 5.39 11.36 -3.52
C LYS A 7 4.11 11.22 -2.73
N THR A 8 3.05 11.86 -3.19
CA THR A 8 1.71 11.62 -2.66
C THR A 8 1.19 10.32 -3.25
N ILE A 9 0.84 9.38 -2.38
CA ILE A 9 0.11 8.16 -2.70
C ILE A 9 -1.26 8.21 -2.04
N ILE A 10 -2.20 7.42 -2.53
CA ILE A 10 -3.54 7.31 -1.95
C ILE A 10 -3.64 5.91 -1.36
N VAL A 11 -3.93 5.80 -0.06
CA VAL A 11 -4.10 4.51 0.63
C VAL A 11 -5.51 4.46 1.20
N ASN A 12 -6.33 3.50 0.77
CA ASN A 12 -7.75 3.40 1.14
C ASN A 12 -8.51 4.74 0.99
N GLY A 13 -8.28 5.44 -0.12
CA GLY A 13 -8.90 6.73 -0.41
C GLY A 13 -8.29 7.94 0.34
N ARG A 14 -7.23 7.75 1.15
CA ARG A 14 -6.56 8.83 1.88
C ARG A 14 -5.20 9.15 1.31
N GLU A 15 -4.94 10.42 1.03
CA GLU A 15 -3.62 10.88 0.61
C GLU A 15 -2.59 10.72 1.74
N LYS A 16 -1.42 10.18 1.38
CA LYS A 16 -0.29 9.94 2.26
C LYS A 16 0.99 10.37 1.56
N GLU A 17 1.85 11.07 2.28
CA GLU A 17 3.19 11.38 1.79
C GLU A 17 4.11 10.18 1.99
N TYR A 18 4.78 9.79 0.90
CA TYR A 18 5.72 8.68 0.92
C TYR A 18 7.04 9.07 0.26
N THR A 19 8.15 8.97 1.01
CA THR A 19 9.47 9.42 0.55
C THR A 19 10.27 8.36 -0.18
N GLU A 20 9.88 7.09 -0.06
CA GLU A 20 10.66 5.99 -0.63
C GLU A 20 10.25 5.68 -2.07
N LYS A 21 11.10 4.93 -2.77
CA LYS A 21 10.85 4.55 -4.16
C LYS A 21 9.93 3.34 -4.27
N GLU A 22 9.95 2.47 -3.26
CA GLU A 22 9.22 1.20 -3.22
C GLU A 22 8.46 1.11 -1.90
N ILE A 23 7.33 0.43 -1.91
CA ILE A 23 6.52 0.16 -0.73
C ILE A 23 6.29 -1.34 -0.62
N THR A 24 6.45 -1.86 0.59
CA THR A 24 6.19 -3.27 0.90
C THR A 24 4.75 -3.46 1.35
N PHE A 25 4.24 -4.66 1.18
CA PHE A 25 2.90 -5.07 1.63
C PHE A 25 2.58 -4.62 3.07
N ASP A 26 3.46 -4.94 4.02
CA ASP A 26 3.32 -4.59 5.44
C ASP A 26 3.24 -3.07 5.64
N LYS A 27 4.02 -2.30 4.88
CA LYS A 27 4.03 -0.84 4.97
C LYS A 27 2.72 -0.24 4.48
N VAL A 28 2.11 -0.80 3.44
CA VAL A 28 0.78 -0.37 2.97
C VAL A 28 -0.27 -0.62 4.05
N ILE A 29 -0.23 -1.78 4.72
CA ILE A 29 -1.15 -2.12 5.82
C ILE A 29 -0.97 -1.14 6.99
N LEU A 30 0.27 -0.86 7.39
CA LEU A 30 0.58 0.15 8.40
C LEU A 30 0.05 1.54 8.03
N LEU A 31 0.15 1.95 6.76
CA LEU A 31 -0.39 3.25 6.32
C LEU A 31 -1.93 3.28 6.31
N ALA A 32 -2.57 2.14 6.05
CA ALA A 32 -4.03 2.00 5.99
C ALA A 32 -4.66 1.92 7.39
N PHE A 33 -4.12 1.07 8.27
CA PHE A 33 -4.72 0.73 9.56
C PHE A 33 -3.90 1.19 10.78
N GLY A 34 -2.65 1.63 10.60
CA GLY A 34 -1.75 2.01 11.70
C GLY A 34 -1.14 0.82 12.45
N LYS A 35 -1.69 -0.39 12.27
CA LYS A 35 -1.20 -1.64 12.87
C LYS A 35 -1.39 -2.80 11.89
N ILE A 36 -0.55 -3.82 12.03
CA ILE A 36 -0.68 -5.10 11.32
C ILE A 36 -1.21 -6.11 12.33
N ASP A 37 -2.27 -6.83 11.94
CA ASP A 37 -2.81 -7.93 12.70
C ASP A 37 -2.14 -9.23 12.24
N GLU A 38 -1.30 -9.83 13.08
CA GLU A 38 -0.56 -11.05 12.74
C GLU A 38 -1.35 -12.32 13.06
N SER A 39 -2.64 -12.19 13.39
CA SER A 39 -3.51 -13.33 13.67
C SER A 39 -3.58 -14.27 12.46
N PRO A 40 -3.48 -15.61 12.65
CA PRO A 40 -3.49 -16.57 11.55
C PRO A 40 -4.83 -16.62 10.79
N ASN A 41 -5.91 -16.10 11.37
CA ASN A 41 -7.23 -16.01 10.75
C ASN A 41 -7.42 -14.73 9.92
N VAL A 42 -6.48 -13.78 10.01
CA VAL A 42 -6.55 -12.50 9.31
C VAL A 42 -5.72 -12.58 8.03
N VAL A 43 -6.39 -12.41 6.89
CA VAL A 43 -5.77 -12.31 5.58
C VAL A 43 -5.88 -10.86 5.09
N TYR A 44 -4.73 -10.27 4.80
CA TYR A 44 -4.67 -8.98 4.14
C TYR A 44 -4.53 -9.15 2.63
N THR A 45 -5.33 -8.41 1.88
CA THR A 45 -5.22 -8.30 0.43
C THR A 45 -4.95 -6.85 0.10
N VAL A 46 -3.79 -6.59 -0.47
CA VAL A 46 -3.42 -5.24 -0.93
C VAL A 46 -3.56 -5.23 -2.44
N THR A 47 -4.36 -4.32 -2.97
CA THR A 47 -4.40 -4.04 -4.40
C THR A 47 -3.77 -2.69 -4.66
N TYR A 48 -3.10 -2.55 -5.79
CA TYR A 48 -2.56 -1.28 -6.23
C TYR A 48 -3.02 -0.98 -7.64
N SER A 49 -3.26 0.29 -7.92
CA SER A 49 -3.56 0.78 -9.25
C SER A 49 -2.85 2.11 -9.49
N LYS A 50 -2.56 2.36 -10.76
CA LYS A 50 -1.98 3.61 -11.20
C LYS A 50 -3.09 4.51 -11.71
N ASN A 51 -3.21 5.73 -11.16
CA ASN A 51 -4.28 6.67 -11.49
C ASN A 51 -4.51 6.77 -13.01
N GLY A 52 -5.69 6.34 -13.47
CA GLY A 52 -6.10 6.39 -14.88
C GLY A 52 -5.46 5.35 -15.81
N LYS A 53 -4.70 4.37 -15.32
CA LYS A 53 -4.16 3.27 -16.14
C LYS A 53 -4.84 1.93 -15.81
N LYS A 54 -4.89 1.06 -16.82
CA LYS A 54 -5.37 -0.33 -16.71
C LYS A 54 -4.46 -1.24 -15.89
N GLU A 55 -3.27 -0.76 -15.52
CA GLU A 55 -2.32 -1.46 -14.66
C GLU A 55 -2.86 -1.48 -13.22
N SER A 56 -3.50 -2.60 -12.87
CA SER A 56 -3.89 -2.95 -11.52
C SER A 56 -3.22 -4.28 -11.17
N GLY A 57 -2.83 -4.42 -9.91
CA GLY A 57 -2.16 -5.61 -9.41
C GLY A 57 -2.52 -5.88 -7.96
N VAL A 58 -2.18 -7.09 -7.52
CA VAL A 58 -2.33 -7.51 -6.13
C VAL A 58 -0.92 -7.67 -5.55
N MET A 59 -0.76 -7.26 -4.29
CA MET A 59 0.43 -7.50 -3.48
C MET A 59 0.04 -8.47 -2.37
N VAL A 60 0.89 -9.48 -2.16
CA VAL A 60 0.79 -10.41 -1.03
C VAL A 60 1.94 -10.20 -0.05
N LYS A 61 1.91 -10.89 1.09
CA LYS A 61 2.96 -10.82 2.11
C LYS A 61 4.33 -11.15 1.49
N GLY A 62 5.29 -10.25 1.66
CA GLY A 62 6.63 -10.34 1.06
C GLY A 62 6.81 -9.54 -0.24
N ASP A 63 5.73 -9.10 -0.88
CA ASP A 63 5.82 -8.30 -2.09
C ASP A 63 6.20 -6.84 -1.84
N ARG A 64 6.83 -6.25 -2.86
CA ARG A 64 7.18 -4.84 -2.93
C ARG A 64 6.93 -4.30 -4.33
N VAL A 65 6.39 -3.09 -4.42
CA VAL A 65 6.11 -2.43 -5.70
C VAL A 65 6.69 -1.02 -5.72
N LYS A 66 7.00 -0.54 -6.92
CA LYS A 66 7.49 0.81 -7.13
C LYS A 66 6.36 1.82 -6.96
N VAL A 67 6.59 2.78 -6.07
CA VAL A 67 5.67 3.87 -5.80
C VAL A 67 5.83 4.97 -6.84
N HIS A 68 4.71 5.32 -7.46
CA HIS A 68 4.59 6.47 -8.36
C HIS A 68 3.72 7.56 -7.73
N LYS A 69 3.86 8.80 -8.18
CA LYS A 69 2.99 9.91 -7.75
C LYS A 69 1.55 9.59 -8.17
N GLY A 70 0.61 9.64 -7.24
CA GLY A 70 -0.78 9.25 -7.47
C GLY A 70 -1.01 7.74 -7.58
N ALA A 71 -0.10 6.92 -7.07
CA ALA A 71 -0.38 5.49 -6.89
C ALA A 71 -1.49 5.30 -5.85
N ILE A 72 -2.46 4.45 -6.16
CA ILE A 72 -3.58 4.14 -5.29
C ILE A 72 -3.36 2.74 -4.76
N PHE A 73 -3.43 2.58 -3.44
CA PHE A 73 -3.35 1.32 -2.74
C PHE A 73 -4.64 1.11 -1.97
N ASN A 74 -5.27 -0.04 -2.14
CA ASN A 74 -6.42 -0.44 -1.34
C ASN A 74 -6.06 -1.68 -0.54
N VAL A 75 -6.32 -1.64 0.75
CA VAL A 75 -6.06 -2.73 1.68
C VAL A 75 -7.38 -3.24 2.21
N THR A 76 -7.66 -4.50 1.92
CA THR A 76 -8.79 -5.24 2.46
C THR A 76 -8.27 -6.18 3.53
N ARG A 77 -8.91 -6.16 4.70
CA ARG A 77 -8.67 -7.11 5.78
C ARG A 77 -9.83 -8.09 5.81
N THR A 78 -9.56 -9.36 5.59
CA THR A 78 -10.54 -10.45 5.67
C THR A 78 -10.23 -11.29 6.90
N ASP A 79 -11.22 -11.43 7.78
CA ASP A 79 -11.16 -12.34 8.92
C ASP A 79 -11.95 -13.60 8.54
N LYS A 80 -11.31 -14.77 8.61
CA LYS A 80 -12.03 -16.05 8.53
C LYS A 80 -12.55 -16.37 9.93
N SER A 81 -13.80 -15.95 10.17
CA SER A 81 -14.57 -16.36 11.35
C SER A 81 -15.06 -17.79 11.27
#